data_AF-A0A3C0VJT9-F1
#
_entry.id   AF-A0A3C0VJT9-F1
#
_cell.length_a   1.000
_cell.length_b   1.000
_cell.length_c   1.000
_cell.angle_alpha   90.00
_cell.angle_beta   90.00
_cell.angle_gamma   90.00
#
_symmetry.space_group_name_H-M   'P 1'
#
loop_
_entity.id
_entity.type
_entity.pdbx_description
1 polymer ?
#
loop_
_entity_poly.entity_id
_entity_poly.type
_entity_poly.pdbx_seq_one_letter_code
_entity_poly.pdbx_strand_id
1 'polypeptide(L)'
;MEAVYVETTIFSYLAARPSRDLLIAAHQQTTHDWWSNRRAVFECVISQAVYDEAAAGDADAAARRMVFIKGLPMLEATEDAERLARAILENGAVPMQAARDAAHIAIATVNAVEYLLTWNCTHLANAQIMRKVSAVCNAEGFSMPVICTPEELMGA
;
A
#
# COMPACT_ATOMS: atom_id res chain seq x y z
N MET A 1 2.22 2.10 18.91
CA MET A 1 2.15 0.94 18.00
C MET A 1 2.55 1.48 16.65
N GLU A 2 3.42 0.81 15.91
CA GLU A 2 3.80 1.28 14.57
C GLU A 2 2.60 1.12 13.62
N ALA A 3 2.40 2.08 12.72
CA ALA A 3 1.34 2.07 11.73
C ALA A 3 1.81 1.42 10.43
N VAL A 4 0.89 0.68 9.81
CA VAL A 4 1.11 0.02 8.52
C VAL A 4 -0.01 0.43 7.57
N TYR A 5 0.35 1.17 6.53
CA TYR A 5 -0.54 1.45 5.41
C TYR A 5 -0.70 0.19 4.56
N VAL A 6 -1.89 -0.39 4.57
CA VAL A 6 -2.17 -1.61 3.81
C VAL A 6 -2.68 -1.23 2.43
N GLU A 7 -1.88 -1.48 1.39
CA GLU A 7 -2.25 -1.17 0.01
C GLU A 7 -3.19 -2.26 -0.58
N THR A 8 -3.97 -1.89 -1.60
CA THR A 8 -5.03 -2.69 -2.23
C THR A 8 -4.61 -4.10 -2.64
N THR A 9 -3.37 -4.30 -3.09
CA THR A 9 -2.90 -5.64 -3.47
C THR A 9 -2.98 -6.64 -2.32
N ILE A 10 -2.75 -6.22 -1.08
CA ILE A 10 -2.84 -7.10 0.10
C ILE A 10 -4.25 -7.67 0.25
N PHE A 11 -5.27 -6.81 0.19
CA PHE A 11 -6.67 -7.23 0.23
C PHE A 11 -7.04 -8.12 -0.95
N SER A 12 -6.45 -7.84 -2.12
CA SER A 12 -6.68 -8.63 -3.33
C SER A 12 -6.14 -10.05 -3.17
N TYR A 13 -4.96 -10.24 -2.58
CA TYR A 13 -4.41 -11.55 -2.25
C TYR A 13 -5.24 -12.28 -1.18
N LEU A 14 -5.69 -11.59 -0.13
CA LEU A 14 -6.55 -12.17 0.93
C LEU A 14 -7.92 -12.66 0.41
N ALA A 15 -8.51 -11.93 -0.54
CA ALA A 15 -9.86 -12.19 -1.05
C ALA A 15 -9.91 -13.07 -2.31
N ALA A 16 -8.76 -13.30 -2.95
CA ALA A 16 -8.66 -14.10 -4.15
C ALA A 16 -8.90 -15.59 -3.85
N ARG A 17 -9.42 -16.31 -4.86
CA ARG A 17 -9.49 -17.77 -4.78
C ARG A 17 -8.06 -18.34 -4.86
N PRO A 18 -7.79 -19.50 -4.24
CA PRO A 18 -6.48 -20.15 -4.35
C PRO A 18 -6.04 -20.26 -5.81
N SER A 19 -4.86 -19.73 -6.09
CA SER A 19 -4.26 -19.78 -7.43
C SER A 19 -3.57 -21.12 -7.67
N ARG A 20 -3.50 -21.53 -8.94
CA ARG A 20 -2.66 -22.65 -9.39
C ARG A 20 -1.27 -22.20 -9.84
N ASP A 21 -1.08 -20.91 -10.05
CA ASP A 21 0.24 -20.32 -10.27
C ASP A 21 0.99 -20.33 -8.93
N LEU A 22 2.16 -20.99 -8.91
CA LEU A 22 2.92 -21.21 -7.68
C LEU A 22 3.39 -19.90 -7.03
N LEU A 23 3.73 -18.89 -7.83
CA LEU A 23 4.19 -17.61 -7.30
C LEU A 23 3.02 -16.85 -6.67
N ILE A 24 1.88 -16.79 -7.37
CA ILE A 24 0.67 -16.16 -6.83
C ILE A 24 0.20 -16.91 -5.57
N ALA A 25 0.22 -18.25 -5.58
CA ALA A 25 -0.16 -19.06 -4.43
C ALA A 25 0.76 -18.80 -3.22
N ALA A 26 2.07 -18.64 -3.43
CA ALA A 26 3.00 -18.27 -2.38
C ALA A 26 2.68 -16.88 -1.80
N HIS A 27 2.47 -15.86 -2.64
CA HIS A 27 2.06 -14.53 -2.16
C HIS A 27 0.72 -14.56 -1.40
N GLN A 28 -0.26 -15.35 -1.86
CA GLN A 28 -1.51 -15.57 -1.13
C GLN A 28 -1.24 -16.12 0.27
N GLN A 29 -0.44 -17.18 0.36
CA GLN A 29 -0.10 -17.81 1.63
C GLN A 29 0.63 -16.85 2.57
N THR A 30 1.68 -16.18 2.09
CA THR A 30 2.44 -15.20 2.90
C THR A 30 1.55 -14.05 3.38
N THR A 31 0.62 -13.59 2.55
CA THR A 31 -0.34 -12.54 2.94
C THR A 31 -1.28 -13.01 4.04
N HIS A 32 -1.81 -14.24 3.92
CA HIS A 32 -2.65 -14.83 4.96
C HIS A 32 -1.90 -15.03 6.28
N ASP A 33 -0.64 -15.46 6.21
CA ASP A 33 0.20 -15.67 7.38
C ASP A 33 0.52 -14.35 8.09
N TRP A 34 0.90 -13.31 7.34
CA TRP A 34 1.12 -11.98 7.91
C TRP A 34 -0.16 -11.42 8.56
N TRP A 35 -1.29 -11.53 7.85
CA TRP A 35 -2.57 -11.01 8.32
C TRP A 35 -3.06 -11.71 9.58
N SER A 36 -2.84 -13.01 9.71
CA SER A 36 -3.31 -13.82 10.84
C SER A 36 -2.38 -13.69 12.05
N ASN A 37 -1.07 -13.60 11.81
CA ASN A 37 -0.07 -13.76 12.87
C ASN A 37 0.65 -12.47 13.27
N ARG A 38 0.71 -11.46 12.39
CA ARG A 38 1.52 -10.24 12.62
C ARG A 38 0.71 -8.96 12.66
N ARG A 39 -0.36 -8.82 11.89
CA ARG A 39 -1.20 -7.61 11.87
C ARG A 39 -1.54 -7.05 13.25
N ALA A 40 -1.81 -7.90 14.25
CA ALA A 40 -2.22 -7.48 15.58
C ALA A 40 -1.17 -6.65 16.36
N VAL A 41 0.10 -6.68 15.94
CA VAL A 41 1.15 -5.84 16.55
C VAL A 41 1.27 -4.46 15.88
N PHE A 42 0.50 -4.20 14.84
CA PHE A 42 0.52 -2.96 14.06
C PHE A 42 -0.84 -2.28 14.05
N GLU A 43 -0.82 -0.95 13.93
CA GLU A 43 -2.02 -0.20 13.58
C GLU A 43 -2.18 -0.22 12.05
N CYS A 44 -3.00 -1.15 11.56
CA CYS A 44 -3.27 -1.24 10.13
C CYS A 44 -4.22 -0.11 9.72
N VAL A 45 -3.80 0.71 8.75
CA VAL A 45 -4.57 1.85 8.23
C VAL A 45 -4.69 1.76 6.72
N ILE A 46 -5.69 2.42 6.16
CA ILE A 46 -5.91 2.55 4.71
C ILE A 46 -6.20 4.01 4.33
N SER A 47 -6.42 4.31 3.06
CA SER A 47 -7.03 5.59 2.65
C SER A 47 -8.22 5.37 1.73
N GLN A 48 -8.90 6.46 1.38
CA GLN A 48 -9.99 6.42 0.40
C GLN A 48 -9.55 5.82 -0.94
N ALA A 49 -8.29 6.03 -1.35
CA ALA A 49 -7.76 5.41 -2.57
C ALA A 49 -7.81 3.88 -2.51
N VAL A 50 -7.39 3.28 -1.38
CA VAL A 50 -7.48 1.82 -1.19
C VAL A 50 -8.93 1.35 -1.18
N TYR A 51 -9.81 2.09 -0.51
CA TYR A 51 -11.23 1.75 -0.48
C TYR A 51 -11.84 1.73 -1.89
N ASP A 52 -11.59 2.77 -2.69
CA ASP A 52 -12.13 2.92 -4.04
C ASP A 52 -11.62 1.82 -4.97
N GLU A 53 -10.32 1.51 -4.91
CA GLU A 53 -9.74 0.42 -5.70
C GLU A 53 -10.23 -0.96 -5.29
N ALA A 54 -10.42 -1.17 -3.98
CA ALA A 54 -10.96 -2.41 -3.45
C ALA A 54 -12.46 -2.59 -3.77
N ALA A 55 -13.19 -1.49 -3.97
CA ALA A 55 -14.59 -1.50 -4.36
C ALA A 55 -14.80 -1.63 -5.87
N ALA A 56 -13.80 -1.29 -6.69
CA ALA A 56 -13.88 -1.33 -8.14
C ALA A 56 -13.81 -2.75 -8.73
N GLY A 57 -14.38 -2.93 -9.93
CA GLY A 57 -14.30 -4.18 -10.70
C GLY A 57 -15.46 -5.14 -10.45
N ASP A 58 -15.17 -6.45 -10.44
CA ASP A 58 -16.17 -7.50 -10.21
C ASP A 58 -16.80 -7.39 -8.82
N ALA A 59 -18.14 -7.41 -8.77
CA ALA A 59 -18.90 -7.15 -7.55
C ALA A 59 -18.64 -8.20 -6.45
N ASP A 60 -18.50 -9.47 -6.83
CA ASP A 60 -18.23 -10.55 -5.88
C ASP A 60 -16.80 -10.42 -5.31
N ALA A 61 -15.82 -10.09 -6.15
CA ALA A 61 -14.45 -9.84 -5.72
C ALA A 61 -14.33 -8.60 -4.83
N ALA A 62 -15.02 -7.51 -5.16
CA ALA A 62 -15.12 -6.32 -4.33
C ALA A 62 -15.74 -6.63 -2.97
N ALA A 63 -16.87 -7.35 -2.94
CA ALA A 63 -17.54 -7.75 -1.70
C ALA A 63 -16.61 -8.57 -0.78
N ARG A 64 -15.82 -9.50 -1.33
CA ARG A 64 -14.83 -10.27 -0.55
C ARG A 64 -13.70 -9.39 0.00
N ARG A 65 -13.17 -8.44 -0.78
CA ARG A 65 -12.16 -7.47 -0.29
C ARG A 65 -12.70 -6.59 0.83
N MET A 66 -13.95 -6.14 0.71
CA MET A 66 -14.60 -5.28 1.72
C MET A 66 -14.70 -5.93 3.10
N VAL A 67 -14.77 -7.26 3.19
CA VAL A 67 -14.78 -7.97 4.48
C VAL A 67 -13.51 -7.66 5.29
N PHE A 68 -12.35 -7.56 4.64
CA PHE A 68 -11.06 -7.30 5.29
C PHE A 68 -10.80 -5.82 5.56
N ILE A 69 -11.42 -4.93 4.77
CA ILE A 69 -11.29 -3.48 4.92
C ILE A 69 -12.20 -2.95 6.03
N LYS A 70 -13.34 -3.61 6.27
CA LYS A 70 -14.32 -3.18 7.26
C LYS A 70 -13.69 -2.97 8.64
N GLY A 71 -13.84 -1.75 9.16
CA GLY A 71 -13.37 -1.38 10.51
C GLY A 71 -11.92 -0.92 10.56
N LEU A 72 -11.23 -0.83 9.42
CA LEU A 72 -9.91 -0.21 9.37
C LEU A 72 -9.99 1.32 9.48
N PRO A 73 -9.12 1.95 10.29
CA PRO A 73 -8.95 3.40 10.28
C PRO A 73 -8.55 3.88 8.88
N MET A 74 -9.14 5.00 8.47
CA MET A 74 -8.89 5.61 7.18
C MET A 74 -8.14 6.93 7.37
N LEU A 75 -6.97 7.02 6.77
CA LEU A 75 -6.16 8.23 6.72
C LEU A 75 -6.81 9.26 5.79
N GLU A 76 -6.68 10.51 6.18
CA GLU A 76 -7.16 11.64 5.39
C GLU A 76 -6.21 11.92 4.21
N ALA A 77 -6.79 12.15 3.04
CA ALA A 77 -6.06 12.69 1.89
C ALA A 77 -6.02 14.21 2.01
N THR A 78 -5.01 14.72 2.72
CA THR A 78 -4.86 16.16 2.95
C THR A 78 -4.34 16.89 1.71
N GLU A 79 -4.44 18.22 1.69
CA GLU A 79 -3.85 19.06 0.63
C GLU A 79 -2.33 18.84 0.48
N ASP A 80 -1.64 18.55 1.59
CA ASP A 80 -0.23 18.19 1.59
C ASP A 80 0.03 16.86 0.88
N ALA A 81 -0.83 15.85 1.09
CA ALA A 81 -0.73 14.57 0.38
C ALA A 81 -0.98 14.74 -1.12
N GLU A 82 -1.95 15.56 -1.51
CA GLU A 82 -2.17 15.87 -2.93
C GLU A 82 -0.99 16.63 -3.56
N ARG A 83 -0.42 17.60 -2.84
CA ARG A 83 0.76 18.35 -3.30
C ARG A 83 1.95 17.42 -3.49
N LEU A 84 2.22 16.55 -2.50
CA LEU A 84 3.31 15.60 -2.58
C LEU A 84 3.11 14.59 -3.72
N ALA A 85 1.89 14.08 -3.92
CA ALA A 85 1.58 13.19 -5.04
C ALA A 85 1.85 13.86 -6.39
N ARG A 86 1.47 15.13 -6.56
CA ARG A 86 1.80 15.91 -7.77
C ARG A 86 3.30 16.09 -7.95
N ALA A 87 4.03 16.44 -6.88
CA ALA A 87 5.48 16.61 -6.94
C ALA A 87 6.20 15.32 -7.38
N ILE A 88 5.77 14.15 -6.88
CA ILE A 88 6.30 12.83 -7.27
C ILE A 88 6.12 12.57 -8.77
N LEU A 89 4.96 12.92 -9.32
CA LEU A 89 4.63 12.73 -10.73
C LEU A 89 5.38 13.73 -11.63
N GLU A 90 5.42 15.00 -11.26
CA GLU A 90 6.08 16.07 -12.03
C GLU A 90 7.60 15.90 -12.09
N ASN A 91 8.22 15.36 -11.03
CA ASN A 91 9.64 15.00 -11.05
C ASN A 91 9.95 13.73 -11.89
N GLY A 92 8.93 13.03 -12.37
CA GLY A 92 9.10 11.76 -13.10
C GLY A 92 9.67 10.64 -12.25
N ALA A 93 9.51 10.71 -10.92
CA ALA A 93 9.90 9.63 -10.02
C ALA A 93 9.00 8.40 -10.24
N VAL A 94 7.71 8.65 -10.47
CA VAL A 94 6.68 7.67 -10.87
C VAL A 94 6.09 8.11 -12.22
N PRO A 95 5.80 7.18 -13.16
CA PRO A 95 5.14 7.54 -14.42
C PRO A 95 3.78 8.20 -14.20
N MET A 96 3.38 9.13 -15.07
CA MET A 96 2.07 9.81 -15.00
C MET A 96 0.88 8.84 -14.98
N GLN A 97 1.02 7.67 -15.61
CA GLN A 97 0.00 6.64 -15.65
C GLN A 97 -0.20 5.92 -14.30
N ALA A 98 0.78 6.02 -13.40
CA ALA A 98 0.80 5.44 -12.06
C ALA A 98 0.46 6.49 -10.98
N ALA A 99 -0.45 7.43 -11.30
CA ALA A 99 -0.89 8.48 -10.38
C ALA A 99 -1.48 7.94 -9.06
N ARG A 100 -2.12 6.76 -9.10
CA ARG A 100 -2.65 6.10 -7.90
C ARG A 100 -1.54 5.58 -6.98
N ASP A 101 -0.47 5.05 -7.55
CA ASP A 101 0.73 4.65 -6.79
C ASP A 101 1.37 5.85 -6.08
N ALA A 102 1.47 6.99 -6.78
CA ALA A 102 1.95 8.24 -6.17
C ALA A 102 1.04 8.71 -5.02
N ALA A 103 -0.28 8.55 -5.14
CA ALA A 103 -1.24 8.89 -4.08
C ALA A 103 -1.07 8.00 -2.83
N HIS A 104 -0.91 6.68 -2.99
CA HIS A 104 -0.64 5.78 -1.85
C HIS A 104 0.61 6.20 -1.08
N ILE A 105 1.71 6.45 -1.80
CA ILE A 105 2.96 6.89 -1.18
C ILE A 105 2.79 8.23 -0.48
N ALA A 106 2.17 9.21 -1.15
CA ALA A 106 2.03 10.55 -0.59
C ALA A 106 1.14 10.57 0.66
N ILE A 107 0.01 9.86 0.66
CA ILE A 107 -0.88 9.78 1.82
C ILE A 107 -0.17 9.13 3.00
N ALA A 108 0.51 8.00 2.80
CA ALA A 108 1.26 7.33 3.86
C ALA A 108 2.41 8.21 4.40
N THR A 109 3.11 8.91 3.50
CA THR A 109 4.23 9.80 3.83
C THR A 109 3.78 11.00 4.67
N VAL A 110 2.72 11.71 4.24
CA VAL A 110 2.23 12.91 4.93
C VAL A 110 1.63 12.58 6.30
N ASN A 111 0.99 11.42 6.41
CA ASN A 111 0.46 10.94 7.69
C ASN A 111 1.53 10.24 8.57
N ALA A 112 2.81 10.31 8.20
CA ALA A 112 3.94 9.78 8.96
C ALA A 112 3.81 8.29 9.34
N VAL A 113 3.24 7.48 8.45
CA VAL A 113 3.14 6.03 8.64
C VAL A 113 4.53 5.40 8.55
N GLU A 114 4.84 4.43 9.40
CA GLU A 114 6.15 3.77 9.41
C GLU A 114 6.35 2.82 8.21
N TYR A 115 5.29 2.08 7.82
CA TYR A 115 5.36 1.07 6.77
C TYR A 115 4.25 1.21 5.72
N LEU A 116 4.58 0.96 4.45
CA LEU A 116 3.60 0.76 3.38
C LEU A 116 3.72 -0.68 2.88
N LEU A 117 2.69 -1.47 3.11
CA LEU A 117 2.65 -2.90 2.80
C LEU A 117 2.00 -3.15 1.44
N THR A 118 2.73 -3.74 0.50
CA THR A 118 2.24 -3.94 -0.89
C THR A 118 2.90 -5.16 -1.57
N TRP A 119 2.22 -5.69 -2.58
CA TRP A 119 2.80 -6.60 -3.59
C TRP A 119 2.99 -5.93 -4.96
N ASN A 120 2.73 -4.62 -5.11
CA ASN A 120 3.02 -3.89 -6.35
C ASN A 120 4.52 -3.58 -6.45
N CYS A 121 5.32 -4.60 -6.80
CA CYS A 121 6.77 -4.46 -7.00
C CYS A 121 7.14 -3.73 -8.29
N THR A 122 6.18 -3.43 -9.16
CA THR A 122 6.42 -2.72 -10.42
C THR A 122 6.54 -1.21 -10.18
N HIS A 123 5.67 -0.65 -9.33
CA HIS A 123 5.54 0.79 -9.16
C HIS A 123 5.69 1.28 -7.71
N LEU A 124 5.40 0.44 -6.72
CA LEU A 124 5.54 0.79 -5.30
C LEU A 124 6.82 0.17 -4.70
N ALA A 125 6.88 -1.16 -4.57
CA ALA A 125 8.04 -1.85 -3.99
C ALA A 125 9.21 -2.03 -4.99
N ASN A 126 9.48 -1.00 -5.81
CA ASN A 126 10.61 -0.98 -6.73
C ASN A 126 11.73 -0.08 -6.17
N ALA A 127 12.86 -0.67 -5.78
CA ALA A 127 13.97 0.05 -5.14
C ALA A 127 14.52 1.24 -5.96
N GLN A 128 14.50 1.16 -7.30
CA GLN A 128 14.98 2.25 -8.16
C GLN A 128 14.00 3.44 -8.15
N ILE A 129 12.70 3.14 -8.19
CA ILE A 129 11.63 4.15 -8.07
C ILE A 129 11.68 4.77 -6.67
N MET A 130 11.76 3.94 -5.62
CA MET A 130 11.77 4.38 -4.22
C MET A 130 12.91 5.32 -3.91
N ARG A 131 14.10 5.10 -4.49
CA ARG A 131 15.21 6.04 -4.34
C ARG A 131 14.89 7.43 -4.90
N LYS A 132 14.19 7.50 -6.04
CA LYS A 132 13.79 8.79 -6.65
C LYS A 132 12.68 9.45 -5.85
N VAL A 133 11.66 8.68 -5.47
CA VAL A 133 10.52 9.17 -4.68
C VAL A 133 10.99 9.70 -3.33
N SER A 134 11.88 8.98 -2.65
CA SER A 134 12.47 9.42 -1.39
C SER A 134 13.21 10.75 -1.53
N ALA A 135 13.92 11.00 -2.63
CA ALA A 135 14.55 12.29 -2.87
C ALA A 135 13.53 13.43 -3.00
N VAL A 136 12.39 13.19 -3.67
CA VAL A 136 11.29 14.15 -3.77
C VAL A 136 10.66 14.39 -2.40
N CYS A 137 10.31 13.34 -1.66
CA CYS A 137 9.72 13.46 -0.32
C CYS A 137 10.63 14.28 0.61
N ASN A 138 11.94 14.01 0.64
CA ASN A 138 12.89 14.74 1.46
C ASN A 138 13.00 16.22 1.05
N ALA A 139 12.96 16.53 -0.25
CA ALA A 139 12.97 17.91 -0.74
C ALA A 139 11.71 18.69 -0.32
N GLU A 140 10.57 17.99 -0.22
CA GLU A 140 9.30 18.52 0.28
C GLU A 140 9.19 18.50 1.82
N GLY A 141 10.25 18.08 2.53
CA GLY A 141 10.30 18.08 4.00
C GLY A 141 9.65 16.87 4.67
N PHE A 142 9.35 15.80 3.92
CA PHE A 142 8.74 14.57 4.44
C PHE A 142 9.70 13.39 4.45
N SER A 143 9.48 12.47 5.40
CA SER A 143 10.17 11.17 5.45
C SER A 143 9.23 10.07 4.96
N MET A 144 9.66 9.35 3.93
CA MET A 144 8.88 8.28 3.31
C MET A 144 8.76 7.05 4.23
N PRO A 145 7.61 6.34 4.26
CA PRO A 145 7.51 5.04 4.91
C PRO A 145 8.50 4.03 4.31
N VAL A 146 8.83 3.00 5.09
CA VAL A 146 9.47 1.81 4.54
C VAL A 146 8.43 1.05 3.72
N ILE A 147 8.61 1.03 2.39
CA ILE A 147 7.78 0.22 1.51
C ILE A 147 8.31 -1.21 1.52
N CYS A 148 7.44 -2.15 1.88
CA CYS A 148 7.83 -3.54 2.08
C CYS A 148 6.71 -4.50 1.64
N THR A 149 7.13 -5.74 1.38
CA THR A 149 6.25 -6.89 1.19
C THR A 149 5.87 -7.52 2.54
N PRO A 150 4.80 -8.34 2.60
CA PRO A 150 4.47 -9.14 3.79
C PRO A 150 5.64 -9.94 4.35
N GLU A 151 6.48 -10.52 3.48
CA GLU A 151 7.64 -11.32 3.90
C GLU A 151 8.67 -10.50 4.69
N GLU A 152 8.92 -9.27 4.26
CA GLU A 152 9.85 -8.34 4.93
C GLU A 152 9.32 -7.83 6.28
N LEU A 153 8.00 -7.93 6.53
CA LEU A 153 7.34 -7.48 7.75
C LEU A 153 6.82 -8.64 8.63
N MET A 154 7.30 -9.87 8.41
CA MET A 154 6.92 -11.04 9.22
C MET A 154 7.52 -11.05 10.63
N GLY A 155 8.55 -10.24 10.91
CA GLY A 155 9.29 -10.29 12.17
C GLY A 155 10.11 -11.56 12.36
N ALA A 156 10.90 -11.57 13.43
CA ALA A 156 11.62 -12.76 13.91
C ALA A 156 10.77 -13.57 14.89
#